data_AF-A0A0M4DHK9-F1
#
_entry.id   AF-A0A0M4DHK9-F1
#
_cell.length_a   1.000
_cell.length_b   1.000
_cell.length_c   1.000
_cell.angle_alpha   90.00
_cell.angle_beta   90.00
_cell.angle_gamma   90.00
#
_symmetry.space_group_name_H-M   'P 1'
#
loop_
_entity.id
_entity.type
_entity.pdbx_description
1 polymer ?
#
loop_
_entity_poly.entity_id
_entity_poly.type
_entity_poly.pdbx_seq_one_letter_code
_entity_poly.pdbx_strand_id
1 'polypeptide(L)'
;MDIEQLRIEIDRLDGELLRIFNERAALALKIGKIKKEKGLAVYDPNRERRIFEKMQAYNPGPLEDEAIVRLFERVIDESRRLERIRTKGI
;
A
#
# COMPACT_ATOMS: atom_id res chain seq x y z
N MET A 1 11.06 15.12 25.50
CA MET A 1 11.67 14.12 24.61
C MET A 1 12.90 14.74 23.98
N ASP A 2 14.00 14.01 23.96
CA ASP A 2 15.18 14.35 23.16
C ASP A 2 15.13 13.69 21.77
N ILE A 3 16.17 13.95 20.96
CA ILE A 3 16.27 13.43 19.58
C ILE A 3 16.32 11.89 19.56
N GLU A 4 17.03 11.26 20.50
CA GLU A 4 17.19 9.81 20.50
C GLU A 4 15.89 9.12 20.90
N GLN A 5 15.15 9.68 21.85
CA GLN A 5 13.81 9.21 22.21
C GLN A 5 12.83 9.32 21.03
N LEU A 6 12.90 10.41 20.26
CA LEU A 6 12.11 10.57 19.03
C LEU A 6 12.47 9.51 17.97
N ARG A 7 13.76 9.22 17.79
CA ARG A 7 14.23 8.19 16.83
C ARG A 7 13.75 6.80 17.22
N ILE A 8 13.78 6.44 18.50
CA ILE A 8 13.27 5.15 18.97
C ILE A 8 11.77 4.99 18.64
N GLU A 9 10.98 6.05 18.81
CA GLU A 9 9.57 6.02 18.43
C GLU A 9 9.38 5.90 16.91
N ILE A 10 10.21 6.57 16.11
CA ILE A 10 10.21 6.43 14.64
C ILE A 10 10.54 4.99 14.25
N ASP A 11 11.59 4.39 14.81
CA ASP A 11 11.99 3.01 14.51
C ASP A 11 10.88 2.02 14.85
N ARG A 12 10.16 2.24 15.96
CA ARG A 12 9.00 1.44 16.33
C ARG A 12 7.89 1.55 15.28
N LEU A 13 7.55 2.78 14.86
CA LEU A 13 6.54 3.02 13.84
C LEU A 13 6.95 2.43 12.49
N ASP A 14 8.23 2.50 12.11
CA ASP A 14 8.75 1.90 10.89
C ASP A 14 8.60 0.39 10.89
N GLY A 15 8.82 -0.26 12.04
CA GLY A 15 8.52 -1.68 12.22
C GLY A 15 7.05 -2.02 12.01
N GLU A 16 6.13 -1.18 12.51
CA GLU A 16 4.70 -1.35 12.30
C GLU A 16 4.28 -1.13 10.84
N LEU A 17 4.83 -0.10 10.19
CA LEU A 17 4.62 0.18 8.77
C LEU A 17 5.09 -0.99 7.92
N LEU A 18 6.28 -1.54 8.18
CA LEU A 18 6.80 -2.70 7.48
C LEU A 18 5.87 -3.92 7.61
N ARG A 19 5.35 -4.19 8.81
CA ARG A 19 4.37 -5.26 9.03
C ARG A 19 3.10 -5.02 8.20
N ILE A 20 2.54 -3.82 8.27
CA ILE A 20 1.30 -3.42 7.56
C ILE A 20 1.48 -3.52 6.04
N PHE A 21 2.61 -3.06 5.50
CA PHE A 21 2.90 -3.14 4.07
C PHE A 21 2.95 -4.59 3.58
N ASN A 22 3.60 -5.48 4.34
CA ASN A 22 3.67 -6.90 3.99
C ASN A 22 2.29 -7.59 4.05
N GLU A 23 1.48 -7.29 5.08
CA GLU A 23 0.11 -7.81 5.18
C GLU A 23 -0.76 -7.35 4.00
N ARG A 24 -0.68 -6.06 3.66
CA ARG A 24 -1.39 -5.49 2.52
C ARG A 24 -0.97 -6.14 1.21
N ALA A 25 0.33 -6.35 0.99
CA ALA A 25 0.86 -7.02 -0.20
C ALA A 25 0.40 -8.49 -0.27
N ALA A 26 0.33 -9.20 0.85
CA ALA A 26 -0.19 -10.56 0.92
C ALA A 26 -1.68 -10.63 0.53
N LEU A 27 -2.49 -9.66 0.94
CA LEU A 27 -3.89 -9.54 0.50
C LEU A 27 -4.00 -9.23 -0.99
N ALA A 28 -3.18 -8.31 -1.50
CA ALA A 28 -3.10 -7.98 -2.92
C ALA A 28 -2.79 -9.22 -3.77
N LEU A 29 -1.86 -10.06 -3.33
CA LEU A 29 -1.57 -11.34 -3.97
C LEU A 29 -2.75 -12.33 -3.99
N LYS A 30 -3.52 -12.42 -2.90
CA LYS A 30 -4.73 -13.25 -2.87
C LYS A 30 -5.76 -12.74 -3.90
N ILE A 31 -5.92 -11.41 -3.99
CA ILE A 31 -6.78 -10.78 -5.00
C ILE A 31 -6.28 -11.09 -6.42
N GLY A 32 -4.96 -10.97 -6.65
CA GLY A 32 -4.33 -11.28 -7.93
C GLY A 32 -4.58 -12.72 -8.40
N LYS A 33 -4.55 -13.70 -7.47
CA LYS A 33 -4.91 -15.10 -7.78
C LYS A 33 -6.36 -15.24 -8.25
N ILE A 34 -7.30 -14.65 -7.51
CA ILE A 34 -8.74 -14.66 -7.87
C ILE A 34 -8.96 -13.98 -9.23
N LYS A 35 -8.28 -12.85 -9.48
CA LYS A 35 -8.36 -12.14 -10.77
C LYS A 35 -7.84 -13.02 -11.90
N LYS A 36 -6.72 -13.73 -11.71
CA LYS A 36 -6.17 -14.67 -12.71
C LYS A 36 -7.15 -15.80 -13.01
N GLU A 37 -7.71 -16.43 -11.98
CA GLU A 37 -8.71 -17.51 -12.12
C GLU A 37 -9.97 -17.05 -12.89
N LYS A 38 -10.34 -15.77 -12.76
CA LYS A 38 -11.49 -15.17 -13.44
C LYS A 38 -11.16 -14.47 -14.77
N GLY A 39 -9.90 -14.49 -15.22
CA GLY A 39 -9.48 -13.76 -16.42
C GLY A 39 -9.60 -12.23 -16.33
N LEU A 40 -9.58 -11.68 -15.12
CA LEU A 40 -9.72 -10.24 -14.86
C LEU A 40 -8.37 -9.52 -14.89
N ALA A 41 -8.37 -8.25 -15.30
CA ALA A 41 -7.17 -7.42 -15.30
C ALA A 41 -6.66 -7.14 -13.87
N VAL A 42 -5.34 -7.23 -13.70
CA VAL A 42 -4.66 -6.85 -12.44
C VAL A 42 -4.85 -5.36 -12.17
N TYR A 43 -4.72 -4.52 -13.20
CA TYR A 43 -4.89 -3.07 -13.09
C TYR A 43 -6.37 -2.69 -13.05
N ASP A 44 -6.75 -1.91 -12.04
CA ASP A 44 -8.11 -1.36 -11.87
C ASP A 44 -8.02 0.12 -11.42
N PRO A 45 -8.04 1.08 -12.37
CA PRO A 45 -7.89 2.50 -12.05
C PRO A 45 -9.03 3.05 -11.17
N ASN A 46 -10.24 2.51 -11.32
CA ASN A 46 -11.37 2.94 -10.50
C ASN A 46 -11.18 2.51 -9.05
N ARG A 47 -10.63 1.31 -8.81
CA ARG A 47 -10.29 0.85 -7.46
C ARG A 47 -9.22 1.72 -6.82
N GLU A 48 -8.20 2.13 -7.57
CA GLU A 48 -7.10 2.98 -7.09
C GLU A 48 -7.59 4.38 -6.74
N ARG A 49 -8.38 5.02 -7.62
CA ARG A 49 -9.00 6.32 -7.34
C ARG A 49 -9.80 6.31 -6.03
N ARG A 50 -10.61 5.28 -5.80
CA ARG A 50 -11.36 5.12 -4.53
C ARG A 50 -10.46 4.94 -3.30
N ILE A 51 -9.23 4.42 -3.46
CA ILE A 51 -8.27 4.39 -2.34
C ILE A 51 -7.82 5.81 -2.05
N PHE A 52 -7.38 6.53 -3.07
CA PHE A 52 -6.84 7.89 -2.91
C PHE A 52 -7.86 8.83 -2.29
N GLU A 53 -9.08 8.90 -2.84
CA GLU A 53 -10.17 9.72 -2.29
C GLU A 53 -10.45 9.38 -0.83
N LYS A 54 -10.46 8.09 -0.48
CA LYS A 54 -10.69 7.64 0.90
C LYS A 54 -9.54 8.03 1.83
N MET A 55 -8.29 7.94 1.38
CA MET A 55 -7.13 8.28 2.22
C MET A 55 -7.03 9.79 2.45
N GLN A 56 -7.36 10.60 1.45
CA GLN A 56 -7.46 12.05 1.60
C GLN A 56 -8.59 12.41 2.59
N ALA A 57 -9.79 11.85 2.41
CA ALA A 57 -10.93 12.12 3.29
C ALA A 57 -10.69 11.73 4.77
N TYR A 58 -9.77 10.81 5.03
CA TYR A 58 -9.43 10.33 6.37
C TYR A 58 -8.08 10.82 6.90
N ASN A 59 -7.41 11.74 6.19
CA ASN A 59 -6.13 12.26 6.60
C ASN A 59 -6.29 13.34 7.69
N PRO A 60 -5.91 13.09 8.96
CA PRO A 60 -5.98 14.11 10.00
C PRO A 60 -4.75 15.05 9.99
N GLY A 61 -3.84 14.89 9.04
CA GLY A 61 -2.52 15.51 9.06
C GLY A 61 -1.51 14.71 9.92
N PRO A 62 -0.29 15.22 10.10
CA PRO A 62 0.22 16.53 9.66
C PRO A 62 0.67 16.56 8.18
N LEU A 63 0.62 15.43 7.47
CA LEU A 63 0.91 15.39 6.04
C LEU A 63 -0.24 15.99 5.23
N GLU A 64 0.08 16.69 4.14
CA GLU A 64 -0.90 17.13 3.15
C GLU A 64 -1.50 15.93 2.41
N ASP A 65 -2.73 16.10 1.91
CA ASP A 65 -3.46 15.07 1.17
C ASP A 65 -2.68 14.56 -0.03
N GLU A 66 -1.99 15.45 -0.75
CA GLU A 66 -1.14 15.10 -1.88
C GLU A 66 0.03 14.21 -1.46
N ALA A 67 0.59 14.42 -0.26
CA ALA A 67 1.64 13.57 0.26
C ALA A 67 1.12 12.17 0.60
N ILE A 68 -0.08 12.08 1.20
CA ILE A 68 -0.75 10.80 1.44
C ILE A 68 -1.01 10.05 0.12
N VAL A 69 -1.52 10.74 -0.90
CA VAL A 69 -1.77 10.12 -2.21
C VAL A 69 -0.47 9.54 -2.80
N ARG A 70 0.63 10.31 -2.81
CA ARG A 70 1.94 9.83 -3.32
C ARG A 70 2.44 8.58 -2.58
N LEU A 71 2.27 8.53 -1.26
CA LEU A 71 2.66 7.36 -0.46
C LEU A 71 1.82 6.13 -0.82
N PHE A 72 0.49 6.28 -0.89
CA PHE A 72 -0.40 5.17 -1.23
C PHE A 72 -0.25 4.69 -2.68
N GLU A 73 0.07 5.59 -3.60
CA GLU A 73 0.41 5.24 -4.99
C GLU A 73 1.62 4.29 -4.99
N ARG A 74 2.69 4.62 -4.26
CA ARG A 74 3.87 3.74 -4.19
C ARG A 74 3.57 2.37 -3.59
N VAL A 75 2.75 2.32 -2.54
CA VAL A 75 2.33 1.06 -1.91
C VAL A 75 1.51 0.19 -2.87
N ILE A 76 0.63 0.82 -3.67
CA ILE A 76 -0.15 0.13 -4.71
C ILE A 76 0.77 -0.37 -5.82
N ASP A 77 1.73 0.44 -6.27
CA ASP A 77 2.68 0.09 -7.32
C ASP A 77 3.47 -1.17 -7.00
N GLU A 78 4.05 -1.24 -5.80
CA GLU A 78 4.82 -2.41 -5.37
C GLU A 78 3.92 -3.65 -5.22
N SER A 79 2.68 -3.48 -4.77
CA SER A 79 1.70 -4.58 -4.69
C SER A 79 1.39 -5.13 -6.09
N ARG A 80 1.13 -4.26 -7.07
CA ARG A 80 0.87 -4.65 -8.47
C ARG A 80 2.09 -5.30 -9.11
N ARG A 81 3.28 -4.75 -8.86
CA ARG A 81 4.55 -5.32 -9.32
C ARG A 81 4.72 -6.75 -8.81
N LEU A 82 4.49 -6.97 -7.51
CA LEU A 82 4.56 -8.29 -6.89
C LEU A 82 3.53 -9.27 -7.47
N GLU A 83 2.29 -8.82 -7.69
CA GLU A 83 1.25 -9.61 -8.37
C GLU A 83 1.68 -10.04 -9.77
N ARG A 84 2.21 -9.12 -10.58
CA ARG A 84 2.69 -9.40 -11.95
C ARG A 84 3.84 -10.40 -11.97
N ILE A 85 4.81 -10.27 -11.06
CA ILE A 85 5.94 -11.20 -10.95
C ILE A 85 5.44 -12.61 -10.65
N ARG A 86 4.54 -12.75 -9.67
CA ARG A 86 4.04 -14.06 -9.22
C ARG A 86 3.00 -14.70 -10.14
N THR A 87 2.34 -13.94 -11.01
CA THR A 87 1.37 -14.48 -11.97
C THR A 87 1.98 -14.84 -13.33
N LYS A 88 3.12 -14.24 -13.70
CA LYS A 88 3.89 -14.56 -14.92
C LYS A 88 4.79 -15.80 -14.79
N GLY A 89 5.01 -16.32 -13.58
CA GLY A 89 5.81 -17.51 -13.33
C GLY A 89 4.97 -18.74 -12.95
N ILE A 90 4.15 -19.22 -13.89
CA ILE A 90 3.69 -20.62 -14.06
C ILE A 90 3.42 -20.78 -15.56
#